data_AF-A0A5P9B7M7-F1
#
_entry.id   AF-A0A5P9B7M7-F1
#
_cell.length_a   1.000
_cell.length_b   1.000
_cell.length_c   1.000
_cell.angle_alpha   90.00
_cell.angle_beta   90.00
_cell.angle_gamma   90.00
#
_symmetry.space_group_name_H-M   'P 1'
#
loop_
_entity.id
_entity.type
_entity.pdbx_description
1 polymer ?
#
loop_
_entity_poly.entity_id
_entity_poly.type
_entity_poly.pdbx_seq_one_letter_code
_entity_poly.pdbx_strand_id
1 'polypeptide(L)'
;MSKSIEEYKLFIDDMVSLSESAASGWVTGKGFPKVTGNEAKNELLEALTENQKVVLAEIIDTAKASGVHDALSYLNEQQTSNQLRIIKGGTELPTEPFGTEMNFDFVARSEGDDWPKL
;
A
#
# COMPACT_ATOMS: atom_id res chain seq x y z
N MET A 1 16.84 -6.27 -18.06
CA MET A 1 17.01 -5.63 -16.74
C MET A 1 17.58 -6.71 -15.80
N SER A 2 18.28 -6.40 -14.70
CA SER A 2 18.75 -7.47 -13.82
C SER A 2 17.54 -8.09 -13.09
N LYS A 3 17.60 -9.40 -12.81
CA LYS A 3 16.56 -10.09 -12.03
C LYS A 3 16.28 -9.39 -10.69
N SER A 4 17.31 -8.86 -10.03
CA SER A 4 17.18 -8.15 -8.76
C SER A 4 16.34 -6.88 -8.84
N ILE A 5 16.43 -6.14 -9.95
CA ILE A 5 15.63 -4.94 -10.19
C ILE A 5 14.19 -5.32 -10.53
N GLU A 6 13.98 -6.38 -11.30
CA GLU A 6 12.63 -6.90 -11.58
C GLU A 6 11.92 -7.35 -10.29
N GLU A 7 12.63 -8.05 -9.40
CA GLU A 7 12.08 -8.45 -8.09
C GLU A 7 11.77 -7.26 -7.18
N TYR A 8 12.57 -6.19 -7.24
CA TYR A 8 12.30 -4.93 -6.52
C TYR A 8 11.05 -4.24 -7.04
N LYS A 9 10.91 -4.12 -8.37
CA LYS A 9 9.72 -3.54 -8.99
C LYS A 9 8.47 -4.29 -8.57
N LEU A 10 8.49 -5.62 -8.69
CA LEU A 10 7.40 -6.48 -8.25
C LEU A 10 7.10 -6.31 -6.76
N PHE A 11 8.13 -6.19 -5.90
CA PHE A 11 7.93 -5.97 -4.48
C PHE A 11 7.17 -4.67 -4.20
N ILE A 12 7.53 -3.56 -4.86
CA ILE A 12 6.83 -2.28 -4.70
C ILE A 12 5.44 -2.32 -5.33
N ASP A 13 5.29 -2.91 -6.52
CA ASP A 13 3.99 -3.07 -7.19
C ASP A 13 3.02 -3.92 -6.33
N ASP A 14 3.53 -4.97 -5.68
CA ASP A 14 2.77 -5.78 -4.71
C ASP A 14 2.32 -4.91 -3.51
N MET A 15 3.18 -4.01 -3.01
CA MET A 15 2.81 -3.09 -1.93
C MET A 15 1.73 -2.09 -2.33
N VAL A 16 1.76 -1.58 -3.57
CA VAL A 16 0.68 -0.75 -4.12
C VAL A 16 -0.63 -1.51 -4.14
N SER A 17 -0.65 -2.73 -4.68
CA SER A 17 -1.85 -3.57 -4.68
C SER A 17 -2.35 -3.86 -3.26
N LEU A 18 -1.43 -4.11 -2.32
CA LEU A 18 -1.79 -4.34 -0.92
C LEU A 18 -2.32 -3.09 -0.22
N SER A 19 -2.03 -1.87 -0.70
CA SER A 19 -2.51 -0.63 -0.11
C SER A 19 -4.00 -0.35 -0.39
N GLU A 20 -4.60 -1.00 -1.40
CA GLU A 20 -6.02 -0.88 -1.71
C GLU A 20 -6.89 -1.52 -0.62
N SER A 21 -7.83 -0.79 -0.03
CA SER A 21 -8.64 -1.31 1.09
C SER A 21 -9.94 -1.95 0.63
N ALA A 22 -10.10 -3.26 0.85
CA ALA A 22 -11.40 -3.92 0.72
C ALA A 22 -12.48 -3.26 1.60
N ALA A 23 -12.08 -2.70 2.76
CA ALA A 23 -13.01 -2.01 3.65
C ALA A 23 -13.55 -0.70 3.05
N SER A 24 -12.74 0.04 2.29
CA SER A 24 -13.18 1.23 1.55
C SER A 24 -14.28 0.88 0.55
N GLY A 25 -14.10 -0.22 -0.20
CA GLY A 25 -15.12 -0.74 -1.12
C GLY A 25 -16.40 -1.22 -0.42
N TRP A 26 -16.30 -1.74 0.81
CA TRP A 26 -17.49 -2.10 1.60
C TRP A 26 -18.25 -0.86 2.09
N VAL A 27 -17.55 0.19 2.50
CA VAL A 27 -18.14 1.45 2.97
C VAL A 27 -18.98 2.13 1.89
N THR A 28 -18.47 2.18 0.66
CA THR A 28 -19.19 2.77 -0.49
C THR A 28 -20.17 1.81 -1.16
N GLY A 29 -20.08 0.52 -0.83
CA GLY A 29 -20.92 -0.54 -1.39
C GLY A 29 -22.09 -0.95 -0.49
N LYS A 30 -22.23 -2.26 -0.28
CA LYS A 30 -23.34 -2.87 0.49
C LYS A 30 -23.10 -2.94 2.00
N GLY A 31 -22.03 -2.32 2.50
CA GLY A 31 -21.57 -2.48 3.88
C GLY A 31 -20.65 -3.70 4.07
N PHE A 32 -20.20 -3.86 5.31
CA PHE A 32 -19.34 -4.96 5.75
C PHE A 32 -20.11 -6.29 5.77
N PRO A 33 -19.39 -7.45 5.73
CA PRO A 33 -20.03 -8.76 5.85
C PRO A 33 -21.00 -8.84 7.04
N LYS A 34 -22.19 -9.39 6.81
CA LYS A 34 -23.27 -9.51 7.82
C LYS A 34 -22.97 -10.59 8.85
N VAL A 35 -22.12 -10.22 9.81
CA VAL A 35 -21.76 -11.01 11.00
C VAL A 35 -21.88 -10.11 12.22
N THR A 36 -22.08 -10.71 13.40
CA THR A 36 -22.30 -9.95 14.66
C THR A 36 -21.22 -8.92 14.94
N GLY A 37 -19.95 -9.21 14.60
CA GLY A 37 -18.84 -8.26 14.78
C GLY A 37 -18.88 -7.00 13.90
N ASN A 38 -19.79 -6.91 12.93
CA ASN A 38 -19.92 -5.78 12.01
C ASN A 38 -21.27 -5.04 12.14
N GLU A 39 -22.16 -5.44 13.04
CA GLU A 39 -23.49 -4.84 13.18
C GLU A 39 -23.41 -3.32 13.38
N ALA A 40 -22.66 -2.86 14.40
CA ALA A 40 -22.48 -1.44 14.67
C ALA A 40 -21.84 -0.67 13.50
N LYS A 41 -20.96 -1.32 12.71
CA LYS A 41 -20.36 -0.69 11.52
C LYS A 41 -21.43 -0.50 10.45
N ASN A 42 -22.25 -1.52 10.19
CA ASN A 42 -23.29 -1.45 9.18
C ASN A 42 -24.41 -0.49 9.57
N GLU A 43 -24.81 -0.46 10.85
CA GLU A 43 -25.75 0.55 11.36
C GLU A 43 -25.24 1.98 11.18
N LEU A 44 -23.95 2.21 11.48
CA LEU A 44 -23.32 3.51 11.20
C LEU A 44 -23.38 3.84 9.71
N LEU A 45 -22.99 2.90 8.83
CA LEU A 45 -22.98 3.12 7.39
C LEU A 45 -24.38 3.40 6.83
N GLU A 46 -25.43 2.77 7.35
CA GLU A 46 -26.81 3.03 6.95
C GLU A 46 -27.27 4.45 7.30
N ALA A 47 -26.73 5.04 8.38
CA ALA A 47 -27.03 6.41 8.78
C ALA A 47 -26.26 7.49 8.00
N LEU A 48 -25.21 7.12 7.27
CA LEU A 48 -24.40 8.05 6.48
C LEU A 48 -25.02 8.30 5.10
N THR A 49 -24.93 9.55 4.65
CA THR A 49 -25.16 9.90 3.25
C THR A 49 -24.09 9.31 2.34
N GLU A 50 -24.37 9.17 1.05
CA GLU A 50 -23.40 8.68 0.07
C GLU A 50 -22.11 9.51 0.03
N ASN A 51 -22.21 10.84 0.13
CA ASN A 51 -21.03 11.71 0.19
C ASN A 51 -20.18 11.45 1.45
N GLN A 52 -20.82 11.21 2.61
CA GLN A 52 -20.09 10.89 3.84
C GLN A 52 -19.41 9.52 3.75
N LYS A 53 -20.02 8.54 3.07
CA LYS A 53 -19.39 7.24 2.81
C LYS A 53 -18.17 7.37 1.92
N VAL A 54 -18.23 8.19 0.87
CA VAL A 54 -17.06 8.47 0.01
C VAL A 54 -15.92 9.08 0.82
N VAL A 55 -16.18 10.09 1.64
CA VAL A 55 -15.15 10.69 2.50
C VAL A 55 -14.58 9.68 3.50
N LEU A 56 -15.42 8.84 4.11
CA LEU A 56 -14.95 7.79 5.03
C LEU A 56 -14.09 6.74 4.31
N ALA A 57 -14.46 6.34 3.10
CA ALA A 57 -13.70 5.44 2.26
C ALA A 57 -12.31 6.01 1.91
N GLU A 58 -12.25 7.29 1.51
CA GLU A 58 -10.99 8.00 1.26
C GLU A 58 -10.08 8.04 2.50
N ILE A 59 -10.64 8.29 3.69
CA ILE A 59 -9.88 8.24 4.96
C ILE A 59 -9.30 6.84 5.20
N ILE A 60 -10.09 5.78 4.94
CA ILE A 60 -9.65 4.39 5.12
C ILE A 60 -8.51 4.04 4.17
N ASP A 61 -8.63 4.40 2.88
CA ASP A 61 -7.58 4.14 1.89
C ASP A 61 -6.31 4.95 2.21
N THR A 62 -6.45 6.22 2.58
CA THR A 62 -5.32 7.07 2.97
C THR A 62 -4.59 6.51 4.19
N ALA A 63 -5.32 6.08 5.21
CA ALA A 63 -4.71 5.49 6.40
C ALA A 63 -3.97 4.18 6.09
N LYS A 64 -4.52 3.34 5.21
CA LYS A 64 -3.89 2.09 4.80
C LYS A 64 -2.62 2.34 3.97
N ALA A 65 -2.69 3.25 3.00
CA ALA A 65 -1.54 3.65 2.20
C ALA A 65 -0.44 4.30 3.05
N SER A 66 -0.80 5.16 4.02
CA SER A 66 0.13 5.76 4.97
C SER A 66 0.89 4.70 5.78
N GLY A 67 0.21 3.65 6.25
CA GLY A 67 0.86 2.57 6.98
C GLY A 67 1.87 1.78 6.13
N VAL A 68 1.57 1.57 4.83
CA VAL A 68 2.51 0.94 3.88
C VAL A 68 3.70 1.85 3.63
N HIS A 69 3.47 3.14 3.38
CA HIS A 69 4.51 4.15 3.21
C HIS A 69 5.50 4.15 4.39
N ASP A 70 5.00 4.21 5.62
CA ASP A 70 5.84 4.28 6.82
C ASP A 70 6.67 3.01 7.01
N ALA A 71 6.08 1.85 6.73
CA ALA A 71 6.81 0.58 6.76
C ALA A 71 7.92 0.52 5.70
N LEU A 72 7.67 0.99 4.49
CA LEU A 72 8.68 1.05 3.42
C LEU A 72 9.80 2.02 3.75
N SER A 73 9.48 3.18 4.33
CA SER A 73 10.47 4.15 4.78
C SER A 73 11.38 3.54 5.85
N TYR A 74 10.79 2.86 6.84
CA TYR A 74 11.55 2.11 7.85
C TYR A 74 12.45 1.05 7.21
N LEU A 75 11.94 0.23 6.29
CA LEU A 75 12.73 -0.82 5.63
C LEU A 75 13.91 -0.22 4.84
N ASN A 76 13.70 0.88 4.14
CA ASN A 76 14.75 1.58 3.41
C ASN A 76 15.86 2.08 4.35
N GLU A 77 15.49 2.70 5.48
CA GLU A 77 16.43 3.10 6.53
C GLU A 77 17.21 1.89 7.08
N GLN A 78 16.53 0.77 7.31
CA GLN A 78 17.20 -0.45 7.80
C GLN A 78 18.20 -1.02 6.77
N GLN A 79 17.90 -0.97 5.47
CA GLN A 79 18.85 -1.41 4.44
C GLN A 79 20.08 -0.50 4.38
N THR A 80 19.87 0.81 4.42
CA THR A 80 20.96 1.80 4.27
C THR A 80 21.82 1.93 5.53
N SER A 81 21.23 1.84 6.72
CA SER A 81 21.91 2.15 7.98
C SER A 81 22.23 0.93 8.84
N ASN A 82 21.45 -0.16 8.72
CA ASN A 82 21.50 -1.30 9.66
C ASN A 82 21.77 -2.65 8.99
N GLN A 83 22.27 -2.65 7.74
CA GLN A 83 22.64 -3.85 6.98
C GLN A 83 21.48 -4.87 6.83
N LEU A 84 20.23 -4.41 6.88
CA LEU A 84 19.09 -5.26 6.58
C LEU A 84 19.17 -5.68 5.11
N ARG A 85 18.94 -6.97 4.86
CA ARG A 85 18.85 -7.53 3.51
C ARG A 85 17.48 -8.14 3.31
N ILE A 86 16.81 -7.72 2.24
CA ILE A 86 15.50 -8.24 1.86
C ILE A 86 15.73 -9.24 0.72
N ILE A 87 15.34 -10.50 0.93
CA ILE A 87 15.52 -11.58 -0.05
C ILE A 87 14.14 -12.04 -0.51
N LYS A 88 13.84 -11.89 -1.80
CA LYS A 88 12.61 -12.33 -2.45
C LYS A 88 12.95 -13.31 -3.58
N GLY A 89 12.33 -14.49 -3.58
CA GLY A 89 12.61 -15.52 -4.62
C GLY A 89 14.09 -15.92 -4.71
N GLY A 90 14.81 -15.91 -3.57
CA GLY A 90 16.26 -16.17 -3.50
C GLY A 90 17.14 -15.07 -4.08
N THR A 91 16.56 -13.91 -4.42
CA THR A 91 17.27 -12.75 -4.98
C THR A 91 17.24 -11.63 -3.95
N GLU A 92 18.41 -11.06 -3.65
CA GLU A 92 18.50 -9.88 -2.77
C GLU A 92 18.01 -8.65 -3.53
N LEU A 93 17.11 -7.89 -2.90
CA LEU A 93 16.62 -6.64 -3.46
C LEU A 93 17.71 -5.56 -3.38
N PRO A 94 17.97 -4.81 -4.46
CA PRO A 94 18.89 -3.69 -4.42
C PRO A 94 18.37 -2.59 -3.47
N THR A 95 19.30 -1.86 -2.85
CA THR A 95 19.00 -0.63 -2.12
C THR A 95 18.96 0.53 -3.11
N GLU A 96 17.84 1.25 -3.15
CA GLU A 96 17.62 2.47 -3.94
C GLU A 96 18.08 2.35 -5.42
N PRO A 97 17.60 1.33 -6.18
CA PRO A 97 18.08 1.06 -7.54
C PRO A 97 17.85 2.21 -8.53
N PHE A 98 16.97 3.16 -8.22
CA PHE A 98 16.66 4.34 -9.03
C PHE A 98 17.14 5.64 -8.39
N GLY A 99 17.90 5.58 -7.29
CA GLY A 99 18.34 6.75 -6.51
C GLY A 99 17.23 7.38 -5.65
N THR A 100 16.18 6.62 -5.39
CA THR A 100 15.00 6.99 -4.59
C THR A 100 14.70 5.91 -3.56
N GLU A 101 14.15 6.30 -2.42
CA GLU A 101 13.76 5.37 -1.36
C GLU A 101 12.53 4.52 -1.76
N MET A 102 12.36 3.36 -1.13
CA MET A 102 11.21 2.48 -1.36
C MET A 102 9.86 3.17 -1.23
N ASN A 103 9.69 4.04 -0.23
CA ASN A 103 8.43 4.75 0.00
C ASN A 103 8.17 5.82 -1.07
N PHE A 104 9.22 6.41 -1.65
CA PHE A 104 9.08 7.31 -2.79
C PHE A 104 8.60 6.55 -4.03
N ASP A 105 9.25 5.42 -4.34
CA ASP A 105 8.87 4.59 -5.48
C ASP A 105 7.41 4.11 -5.33
N PHE A 106 7.01 3.69 -4.13
CA PHE A 106 5.62 3.33 -3.81
C PHE A 106 4.62 4.45 -4.09
N VAL A 107 4.92 5.70 -3.68
CA VAL A 107 4.04 6.85 -3.96
C VAL A 107 3.92 7.07 -5.47
N ALA A 108 5.04 7.11 -6.19
CA ALA A 108 5.02 7.28 -7.64
C ALA A 108 4.22 6.16 -8.33
N ARG A 109 4.37 4.90 -7.88
CA ARG A 109 3.60 3.77 -8.42
C ARG A 109 2.11 3.87 -8.09
N SER A 110 1.77 4.34 -6.90
CA SER A 110 0.37 4.56 -6.48
C SER A 110 -0.31 5.65 -7.30
N GLU A 111 0.46 6.65 -7.77
CA GLU A 111 -0.02 7.71 -8.66
C GLU A 111 -0.07 7.30 -10.15
N GLY A 112 0.42 6.10 -10.48
CA GLY A 112 0.38 5.53 -11.82
C GLY A 112 1.58 5.88 -12.71
N ASP A 113 2.67 6.38 -12.14
CA ASP A 113 3.88 6.67 -12.90
C ASP A 113 4.54 5.40 -13.46
N ASP A 114 5.15 5.50 -14.64
CA ASP A 114 5.96 4.41 -15.22
C ASP A 114 7.33 4.27 -14.53
N TRP A 115 7.88 3.05 -14.53
CA TRP A 115 9.16 2.80 -13.87
C TRP A 115 10.28 3.49 -14.65
N PRO A 116 11.29 4.09 -13.98
CA PRO A 116 12.42 4.69 -14.69
C PRO A 116 13.11 3.69 -15.62
N LYS A 117 13.54 4.20 -16.78
CA LYS A 117 14.38 3.44 -17.72
C LYS A 117 15.82 3.52 -17.24
N LEU A 118 16.46 2.35 -17.14
CA LEU A 118 17.87 2.19 -16.78
C LEU A 118 18.73 2.04 -18.02
#